data_AF-A0A377JK86-F1
#
_entry.id   AF-A0A377JK86-F1
#
_cell.length_a   1.000
_cell.length_b   1.000
_cell.length_c   1.000
_cell.angle_alpha   90.00
_cell.angle_beta   90.00
_cell.angle_gamma   90.00
#
_symmetry.space_group_name_H-M   'P 1'
#
loop_
_entity.id
_entity.type
_entity.pdbx_description
1 polymer ?
#
loop_
_entity_poly.entity_id
_entity_poly.type
_entity_poly.pdbx_seq_one_letter_code
_entity_poly.pdbx_strand_id
1 'polypeptide(L)'
;MPDIPCTVVTNSIFNINALVNKPNIKTIVTGGVYSRKYEAFYGPLSEYLLQRLHINFSIFSCSGIDNEGNIWESNELNASIKRKMMDASEKCYLLVDQSKFEKKSLIQLSELNKINTIFTDSALSTPLQKYCDKADVLTVL
;
A
#
# COMPACT_ATOMS: atom_id res chain seq x y z
N MET A 1 -9.77 15.32 -1.87
CA MET A 1 -10.53 14.18 -1.30
C MET A 1 -11.86 14.68 -0.75
N PRO A 2 -12.99 14.02 -1.03
CA PRO A 2 -14.29 14.44 -0.48
C PRO A 2 -14.33 14.25 1.05
N ASP A 3 -15.27 14.92 1.73
CA ASP A 3 -15.56 14.68 3.16
C ASP A 3 -16.78 13.77 3.23
N ILE A 4 -16.56 12.47 3.47
CA ILE A 4 -17.61 11.44 3.45
C ILE A 4 -17.50 10.56 4.70
N PRO A 5 -18.61 9.95 5.15
CA PRO A 5 -18.58 9.01 6.28
C PRO A 5 -17.70 7.79 5.97
N CYS A 6 -16.50 7.75 6.55
CA CYS A 6 -15.63 6.58 6.50
C CYS A 6 -14.63 6.56 7.66
N THR A 7 -13.90 5.45 7.80
CA THR A 7 -12.75 5.35 8.71
C THR A 7 -11.48 5.16 7.90
N VAL A 8 -10.46 5.97 8.19
CA VAL A 8 -9.13 5.85 7.61
C VAL A 8 -8.15 5.40 8.69
N VAL A 9 -7.47 4.28 8.44
CA VAL A 9 -6.34 3.82 9.26
C VAL A 9 -5.06 4.20 8.53
N THR A 10 -4.16 4.95 9.17
CA THR A 10 -2.94 5.42 8.52
C THR A 10 -1.77 5.47 9.48
N ASN A 11 -0.57 5.18 8.98
CA ASN A 11 0.66 5.43 9.70
C ASN A 11 1.34 6.74 9.28
N SER A 12 0.82 7.45 8.27
CA SER A 12 1.45 8.63 7.68
C SER A 12 0.94 9.95 8.27
N ILE A 13 1.87 10.84 8.63
CA ILE A 13 1.58 12.24 9.03
C ILE A 13 0.93 13.02 7.89
N PHE A 14 1.36 12.81 6.64
CA PHE A 14 0.75 13.50 5.48
C PHE A 14 -0.74 13.20 5.37
N ASN A 15 -1.13 11.92 5.55
CA ASN A 15 -2.52 11.52 5.52
C ASN A 15 -3.30 12.12 6.69
N ILE A 16 -2.72 12.17 7.90
CA ILE A 16 -3.34 12.80 9.07
C ILE A 16 -3.63 14.28 8.80
N ASN A 17 -2.63 15.00 8.29
CA ASN A 17 -2.76 16.43 7.99
C ASN A 17 -3.80 16.69 6.89
N ALA A 18 -3.88 15.82 5.88
CA ALA A 18 -4.89 15.92 4.83
C ALA A 18 -6.32 15.69 5.34
N LEU A 19 -6.47 14.99 6.47
CA LEU A 19 -7.73 14.58 7.07
C LEU A 19 -8.19 15.44 8.24
N VAL A 20 -7.32 16.29 8.81
CA VAL A 20 -7.63 17.04 10.05
C VAL A 20 -8.89 17.91 9.96
N ASN A 21 -9.20 18.43 8.76
CA ASN A 21 -10.37 19.29 8.51
C ASN A 21 -11.55 18.50 7.90
N LYS A 22 -11.61 17.18 8.10
CA LYS A 22 -12.62 16.27 7.53
C LYS A 22 -13.43 15.62 8.65
N PRO A 23 -14.41 16.31 9.24
CA PRO A 23 -15.11 15.84 10.43
C PRO A 23 -15.93 14.56 10.21
N ASN A 24 -16.29 14.24 8.97
CA ASN A 24 -17.00 13.00 8.65
C ASN A 24 -16.07 11.79 8.50
N ILE A 25 -14.75 12.00 8.49
CA ILE A 25 -13.75 10.93 8.39
C ILE A 25 -13.15 10.65 9.77
N LYS A 26 -13.45 9.46 10.31
CA LYS A 26 -12.78 8.98 11.52
C LYS A 26 -11.37 8.55 11.16
N THR A 27 -10.37 9.22 11.73
CA THR A 27 -8.95 8.88 11.49
C THR A 27 -8.39 8.07 12.66
N ILE A 28 -7.86 6.89 12.38
CA ILE A 28 -7.11 6.05 13.32
C ILE A 28 -5.64 6.08 12.89
N VAL A 29 -4.77 6.53 13.79
CA VAL A 29 -3.33 6.54 13.56
C VAL A 29 -2.73 5.28 14.16
N THR A 30 -1.90 4.56 13.41
CA THR A 30 -1.30 3.30 13.92
C THR A 30 -0.40 3.51 15.12
N GLY A 31 0.18 4.71 15.26
CA GLY A 31 1.12 5.04 16.33
C GLY A 31 2.38 4.18 16.26
N GLY A 32 3.12 4.11 17.37
CA GLY A 32 4.42 3.44 17.42
C GLY A 32 5.58 4.44 17.32
N VAL A 33 6.69 4.01 16.74
CA VAL A 33 7.91 4.83 16.66
C VAL A 33 7.85 5.72 15.43
N TYR A 34 7.99 7.03 15.65
CA TYR A 34 8.02 8.00 14.58
C TYR A 34 9.31 7.92 13.76
N SER A 35 9.19 7.84 12.45
CA SER A 35 10.31 7.95 11.50
C SER A 35 10.25 9.28 10.77
N ARG A 36 11.21 10.15 11.06
CA ARG A 36 11.38 11.44 10.36
C ARG A 36 11.66 11.27 8.86
N LYS A 37 12.32 10.19 8.46
CA LYS A 37 12.65 9.94 7.03
C LYS A 37 11.39 9.75 6.19
N TYR A 38 10.38 9.08 6.74
CA TYR A 38 9.15 8.73 6.04
C TYR A 38 7.93 9.54 6.51
N GLU A 39 8.11 10.40 7.53
CA GLU A 39 7.03 11.14 8.19
C GLU A 39 5.86 10.21 8.56
N ALA A 40 6.21 9.07 9.16
CA ALA A 40 5.27 7.99 9.44
C ALA A 40 5.67 7.16 10.67
N PHE A 41 4.72 6.41 11.21
CA PHE A 41 4.90 5.59 12.41
C PHE A 41 5.10 4.11 12.07
N TYR A 42 6.03 3.47 12.78
CA TYR A 42 6.47 2.11 12.52
C TYR A 42 6.71 1.31 13.79
N GLY A 43 7.05 0.03 13.60
CA GLY A 43 7.49 -0.87 14.65
C GLY A 43 6.35 -1.69 15.26
N PRO A 44 6.68 -2.55 16.25
CA PRO A 44 5.76 -3.59 16.72
C PRO A 44 4.41 -3.08 17.24
N LEU A 45 4.37 -1.89 17.85
CA LEU A 45 3.11 -1.29 18.31
C LEU A 45 2.18 -0.90 17.16
N SER A 46 2.74 -0.32 16.08
CA SER A 46 2.02 0.04 14.86
C SER A 46 1.44 -1.20 14.19
N GLU A 47 2.28 -2.25 14.09
CA GLU A 47 1.91 -3.53 13.49
C GLU A 47 0.88 -4.30 14.32
N TYR A 48 0.97 -4.26 15.65
CA TYR A 48 0.02 -4.90 16.56
C TYR A 48 -1.38 -4.29 16.44
N LEU A 49 -1.49 -2.98 16.22
CA LEU A 49 -2.79 -2.37 15.98
C LEU A 49 -3.42 -2.93 14.70
N LEU A 50 -2.66 -3.00 13.59
CA LEU A 50 -3.18 -3.50 12.31
C LEU A 50 -3.72 -4.93 12.41
N GLN A 51 -3.05 -5.81 13.18
CA GLN A 51 -3.49 -7.19 13.40
C GLN A 51 -4.84 -7.32 14.13
N ARG A 52 -5.32 -6.25 14.78
CA ARG A 52 -6.59 -6.24 15.52
C ARG A 52 -7.72 -5.57 14.75
N LEU A 53 -7.44 -5.11 13.53
CA LEU A 53 -8.39 -4.41 12.69
C LEU A 53 -8.80 -5.30 11.53
N HIS A 54 -10.04 -5.08 11.08
CA HIS A 54 -10.54 -5.61 9.83
C HIS A 54 -10.74 -4.43 8.89
N ILE A 55 -10.01 -4.40 7.77
CA ILE A 55 -9.97 -3.28 6.85
C ILE A 55 -10.61 -3.71 5.52
N ASN A 56 -11.58 -2.93 5.02
CA ASN A 56 -12.23 -3.28 3.75
C ASN A 56 -11.28 -3.21 2.56
N PHE A 57 -10.40 -2.20 2.52
CA PHE A 57 -9.33 -2.15 1.54
C PHE A 57 -8.14 -1.33 2.04
N SER A 58 -6.95 -1.71 1.60
CA SER A 58 -5.73 -0.90 1.75
C SER A 58 -5.32 -0.31 0.41
N ILE A 59 -4.72 0.89 0.48
CA ILE A 59 -4.10 1.55 -0.66
C ILE A 59 -2.66 1.84 -0.27
N PHE A 60 -1.72 1.36 -1.07
CA PHE A 60 -0.30 1.61 -0.86
C PHE A 60 0.47 1.59 -2.18
N SER A 61 1.76 1.86 -2.10
CA SER A 61 2.66 1.80 -3.25
C SER A 61 3.87 0.92 -2.93
N CYS A 62 4.79 0.75 -3.86
CA CYS A 62 6.02 -0.02 -3.70
C CYS A 62 7.25 0.76 -4.18
N SER A 63 8.43 0.14 -4.06
CA SER A 63 9.67 0.66 -4.65
C SER A 63 9.91 0.13 -6.08
N GLY A 64 9.27 -0.98 -6.45
CA GLY A 64 9.34 -1.53 -7.80
C GLY A 64 8.45 -2.76 -7.99
N ILE A 65 8.22 -3.13 -9.25
CA ILE A 65 7.58 -4.37 -9.69
C ILE A 65 8.46 -4.94 -10.79
N ASP A 66 8.87 -6.21 -10.68
CA ASP A 66 9.64 -6.85 -11.74
C ASP A 66 8.75 -7.59 -12.75
N ASN A 67 9.37 -8.07 -13.83
CA ASN A 67 8.67 -8.82 -14.89
C ASN A 67 8.17 -10.20 -14.46
N GLU A 68 8.55 -10.67 -13.27
CA GLU A 68 8.07 -11.93 -12.68
C GLU A 68 6.82 -11.71 -11.82
N GLY A 69 6.37 -10.45 -11.66
CA GLY A 69 5.22 -10.09 -10.85
C GLY A 69 5.54 -9.93 -9.36
N ASN A 70 6.82 -9.86 -8.98
CA ASN A 70 7.20 -9.58 -7.61
C ASN A 70 7.14 -8.08 -7.33
N ILE A 71 6.57 -7.72 -6.19
CA ILE A 71 6.50 -6.36 -5.66
C ILE A 71 7.65 -6.17 -4.69
N TRP A 72 8.37 -5.07 -4.83
CA TRP A 72 9.62 -4.82 -4.11
C TRP A 72 9.54 -3.59 -3.20
N GLU A 73 10.29 -3.66 -2.11
CA GLU A 73 10.54 -2.56 -1.20
C GLU A 73 12.03 -2.32 -0.91
N SER A 74 12.33 -1.08 -0.57
CA SER A 74 13.70 -0.61 -0.35
C SER A 74 14.25 -0.93 1.04
N ASN A 75 13.37 -1.24 2.01
CA ASN A 75 13.75 -1.43 3.41
C ASN A 75 12.68 -2.20 4.20
N GLU A 76 13.10 -2.80 5.31
CA GLU A 76 12.25 -3.71 6.11
C GLU A 76 11.11 -2.98 6.83
N LEU A 77 11.30 -1.71 7.22
CA LEU A 77 10.25 -0.95 7.91
C LEU A 77 9.01 -0.80 7.02
N ASN A 78 9.20 -0.46 5.75
CA ASN A 78 8.11 -0.38 4.79
C ASN A 78 7.55 -1.76 4.42
N ALA A 79 8.42 -2.76 4.26
CA ALA A 79 7.98 -4.11 3.93
C ALA A 79 7.09 -4.69 5.04
N SER A 80 7.54 -4.61 6.30
CA SER A 80 6.83 -5.17 7.45
C SER A 80 5.46 -4.53 7.65
N ILE A 81 5.38 -3.19 7.71
CA ILE A 81 4.10 -2.51 7.94
C ILE A 81 3.10 -2.77 6.81
N LYS A 82 3.57 -2.80 5.55
CA LYS A 82 2.70 -3.05 4.39
C LYS A 82 2.20 -4.48 4.36
N ARG A 83 3.01 -5.48 4.71
CA ARG A 83 2.53 -6.86 4.88
C ARG A 83 1.42 -6.92 5.92
N LYS A 84 1.56 -6.23 7.07
CA LYS A 84 0.49 -6.16 8.08
C LYS A 84 -0.76 -5.42 7.60
N MET A 85 -0.61 -4.39 6.77
CA MET A 85 -1.74 -3.73 6.12
C MET A 85 -2.45 -4.68 5.16
N MET A 86 -1.69 -5.44 4.35
CA MET A 86 -2.24 -6.42 3.42
C MET A 86 -2.97 -7.55 4.16
N ASP A 87 -2.36 -8.11 5.21
CA ASP A 87 -2.94 -9.17 6.04
C ASP A 87 -4.27 -8.75 6.69
N ALA A 88 -4.39 -7.47 7.08
CA ALA A 88 -5.60 -6.93 7.72
C ALA A 88 -6.70 -6.51 6.72
N SER A 89 -6.43 -6.57 5.40
CA SER A 89 -7.31 -6.02 4.37
C SER A 89 -8.04 -7.09 3.57
N GLU A 90 -9.34 -6.89 3.31
CA GLU A 90 -10.10 -7.74 2.38
C GLU A 90 -9.65 -7.52 0.92
N LYS A 91 -9.28 -6.28 0.58
CA LYS A 91 -8.76 -5.91 -0.74
C LYS A 91 -7.50 -5.08 -0.65
N CYS A 92 -6.55 -5.32 -1.57
CA CYS A 92 -5.32 -4.57 -1.68
C CYS A 92 -5.28 -3.83 -3.03
N TYR A 93 -5.10 -2.52 -2.96
CA TYR A 93 -4.95 -1.64 -4.12
C TYR A 93 -3.54 -1.04 -4.16
N LEU A 94 -2.87 -1.21 -5.30
CA LEU A 94 -1.51 -0.78 -5.51
C LEU A 94 -1.47 0.44 -6.44
N LEU A 95 -0.87 1.53 -5.96
CA LEU A 95 -0.62 2.73 -6.77
C LEU A 95 0.80 2.70 -7.30
N VAL A 96 0.99 2.77 -8.61
CA VAL A 96 2.28 2.55 -9.26
C VAL A 96 2.46 3.51 -10.43
N ASP A 97 3.45 4.40 -10.37
CA ASP A 97 3.85 5.17 -11.55
C ASP A 97 4.80 4.36 -12.45
N GLN A 98 4.97 4.79 -13.71
CA GLN A 98 5.82 4.13 -14.69
C GLN A 98 7.26 3.85 -14.21
N SER A 99 7.80 4.67 -13.30
CA SER A 99 9.19 4.56 -12.83
C SER A 99 9.44 3.36 -11.92
N LYS A 100 8.36 2.65 -11.54
CA LYS A 100 8.39 1.49 -10.65
C LYS A 100 8.30 0.17 -11.40
N PHE A 101 8.00 0.16 -12.70
CA PHE A 101 8.01 -1.09 -13.47
C PHE A 101 9.43 -1.55 -13.80
N GLU A 102 9.56 -2.84 -14.08
CA GLU A 102 10.82 -3.53 -14.44
C GLU A 102 11.93 -3.35 -13.40
N LYS A 103 11.56 -3.17 -12.12
CA LYS A 103 12.47 -2.76 -11.06
C LYS A 103 12.42 -3.70 -9.87
N LYS A 104 13.59 -4.30 -9.56
CA LYS A 104 13.84 -5.00 -8.30
C LYS A 104 14.32 -4.02 -7.22
N SER A 105 14.13 -4.39 -5.96
CA SER A 105 14.68 -3.66 -4.81
C SER A 105 15.22 -4.64 -3.77
N LEU A 106 15.59 -4.14 -2.59
CA LEU A 106 16.28 -4.95 -1.59
C LEU A 106 15.42 -6.09 -1.02
N ILE A 107 14.12 -5.85 -0.83
CA ILE A 107 13.22 -6.75 -0.11
C ILE A 107 12.00 -7.03 -0.97
N GLN A 108 11.69 -8.30 -1.19
CA GLN A 108 10.44 -8.69 -1.83
C GLN A 108 9.29 -8.46 -0.84
N LEU A 109 8.37 -7.54 -1.15
CA LEU A 109 7.21 -7.23 -0.32
C LEU A 109 6.17 -8.35 -0.40
N SER A 110 5.74 -8.67 -1.62
CA SER A 110 4.66 -9.62 -1.98
C SER A 110 4.74 -9.94 -3.47
N GLU A 111 3.84 -10.79 -3.95
CA GLU A 111 3.54 -10.99 -5.38
C GLU A 111 2.28 -10.21 -5.80
N LEU A 112 2.19 -9.89 -7.08
CA LEU A 112 1.03 -9.22 -7.68
C LEU A 112 -0.27 -10.00 -7.55
N ASN A 113 -0.23 -11.34 -7.45
CA ASN A 113 -1.41 -12.17 -7.21
C ASN A 113 -2.10 -11.91 -5.86
N LYS A 114 -1.48 -11.12 -4.95
CA LYS A 114 -2.09 -10.65 -3.70
C LYS A 114 -2.75 -9.27 -3.83
N ILE A 115 -2.70 -8.67 -5.02
CA ILE A 115 -3.25 -7.33 -5.30
C ILE A 115 -4.54 -7.50 -6.10
N ASN A 116 -5.59 -6.78 -5.73
CA ASN A 116 -6.85 -6.81 -6.46
C ASN A 116 -6.86 -5.83 -7.64
N THR A 117 -6.22 -4.67 -7.46
CA THR A 117 -6.20 -3.63 -8.49
C THR A 117 -4.89 -2.85 -8.47
N ILE A 118 -4.30 -2.67 -9.65
CA ILE A 118 -3.19 -1.76 -9.90
C ILE A 118 -3.75 -0.49 -10.52
N PHE A 119 -3.45 0.66 -9.93
CA PHE A 119 -3.68 1.97 -10.51
C PHE A 119 -2.34 2.53 -10.98
N THR A 120 -2.25 2.91 -12.25
CA THR A 120 -0.99 3.38 -12.85
C THR A 120 -1.21 4.50 -13.85
N ASP A 121 -0.18 5.32 -14.06
CA ASP A 121 -0.19 6.43 -15.03
C ASP A 121 0.31 6.01 -16.43
N SER A 122 0.59 4.73 -16.64
CA SER A 122 1.13 4.21 -17.90
C SER A 122 0.67 2.79 -18.18
N ALA A 123 0.68 2.40 -19.46
CA ALA A 123 0.34 1.03 -19.84
C ALA A 123 1.40 0.05 -19.33
N LEU A 124 0.96 -1.11 -18.83
CA LEU A 124 1.86 -2.19 -18.42
C LEU A 124 2.59 -2.77 -19.63
N SER A 125 3.81 -3.26 -19.41
CA SER A 125 4.52 -4.05 -20.42
C SER A 125 3.72 -5.32 -20.74
N THR A 126 3.84 -5.83 -21.97
CA THR A 126 3.12 -7.04 -22.41
C THR A 126 3.30 -8.22 -21.44
N PRO A 127 4.50 -8.51 -20.91
CA PRO A 127 4.68 -9.57 -19.93
C PRO A 127 3.88 -9.34 -18.64
N LEU A 128 3.90 -8.11 -18.12
CA LEU A 128 3.24 -7.78 -16.85
C LEU A 128 1.72 -7.74 -16.98
N GLN A 129 1.20 -7.26 -18.12
CA GLN A 129 -0.23 -7.32 -18.42
C GLN A 129 -0.71 -8.79 -18.46
N LYS A 130 0.02 -9.67 -19.16
CA LYS A 130 -0.30 -11.10 -19.19
C LYS A 130 -0.27 -11.76 -17.81
N TYR A 131 0.65 -11.34 -16.95
CA TYR A 131 0.67 -11.80 -15.56
C TYR A 131 -0.62 -11.37 -14.85
N CYS A 132 -0.98 -10.08 -14.94
CA CYS A 132 -2.17 -9.54 -14.30
C CYS A 132 -3.45 -10.24 -14.76
N ASP A 133 -3.59 -10.46 -16.07
CA ASP A 133 -4.75 -11.17 -16.65
C ASP A 133 -4.85 -12.61 -16.11
N LYS A 134 -3.72 -13.32 -15.97
CA LYS A 134 -3.68 -14.69 -15.45
C LYS A 134 -3.98 -14.75 -13.95
N ALA A 135 -3.60 -13.71 -13.21
CA ALA A 135 -3.72 -13.63 -11.75
C ALA A 135 -5.00 -12.91 -11.30
N ASP A 136 -5.94 -12.61 -12.21
CA ASP A 136 -7.16 -11.83 -11.97
C ASP A 136 -6.91 -10.48 -11.27
N VAL A 137 -5.81 -9.81 -11.65
CA VAL A 137 -5.45 -8.48 -11.15
C VAL A 137 -5.99 -7.42 -12.10
N LEU A 138 -6.94 -6.60 -11.65
CA LEU A 138 -7.46 -5.50 -12.45
C LEU A 138 -6.40 -4.41 -12.63
N THR A 139 -6.29 -3.84 -13.83
CA THR A 139 -5.42 -2.70 -14.11
C THR A 139 -6.27 -1.50 -14.51
N VAL A 140 -6.00 -0.35 -13.89
CA VAL A 140 -6.65 0.94 -14.15
C VAL A 140 -5.59 1.96 -14.52
N LEU A 141 -5.79 2.61 -15.67
CA LEU A 141 -4.97 3.70 -16.20
C LEU A 141 -5.56 5.06 -15.78
#